data_AF-A0A1B7TET9-F1
#
_entry.id   AF-A0A1B7TET9-F1
#
_cell.length_a   1.000
_cell.length_b   1.000
_cell.length_c   1.000
_cell.angle_alpha   90.00
_cell.angle_beta   90.00
_cell.angle_gamma   90.00
#
_symmetry.space_group_name_H-M   'P 1'
#
loop_
_entity.id
_entity.type
_entity.pdbx_description
1 polymer ?
#
loop_
_entity_poly.entity_id
_entity_poly.type
_entity_poly.pdbx_seq_one_letter_code
_entity_poly.pdbx_strand_id
1 'polypeptide(L)'
;VEADILSSCDLLIICGTTLKIPGVKRIVKEFSKSIECKKDENGNGGAIIWMGNELPNQCIVDHVEFIDLVVLGDCQNFAKMTEPWFEKK
;
A
#
# COMPACT_ATOMS: atom_id res chain seq x y z
N VAL A 1 5.71 1.08 20.24
CA VAL A 1 5.96 1.74 18.94
C VAL A 1 5.47 0.86 17.80
N GLU A 2 5.98 -0.37 17.64
CA GLU A 2 5.57 -1.26 16.54
C GLU A 2 4.07 -1.60 16.51
N ALA A 3 3.49 -1.95 17.67
CA ALA A 3 2.05 -2.21 17.78
C ALA A 3 1.17 -0.97 17.51
N ASP A 4 1.70 0.22 17.78
CA ASP A 4 0.98 1.50 17.66
C ASP A 4 0.87 1.94 16.19
N ILE A 5 1.92 1.68 15.41
CA ILE A 5 1.91 1.96 13.96
C ILE A 5 0.93 1.02 13.26
N LEU A 6 0.92 -0.27 13.59
CA LEU A 6 -0.05 -1.22 13.02
C LEU A 6 -1.50 -0.85 13.39
N SER A 7 -1.76 -0.51 14.64
CA SER A 7 -3.12 -0.20 15.12
C SER A 7 -3.68 1.12 14.57
N SER A 8 -2.83 2.11 14.28
CA SER A 8 -3.28 3.45 13.82
C SER A 8 -3.28 3.62 12.30
N CYS A 9 -2.50 2.83 11.55
CA CYS A 9 -2.38 3.01 10.10
C CYS A 9 -3.69 2.71 9.37
N ASP A 10 -4.07 3.61 8.46
CA ASP A 10 -5.27 3.56 7.62
C ASP A 10 -4.94 3.56 6.12
N LEU A 11 -3.69 3.78 5.73
CA LEU A 11 -3.28 3.75 4.33
C LEU A 11 -1.92 3.07 4.17
N LEU A 12 -1.87 2.02 3.34
CA LEU A 12 -0.64 1.38 2.90
C LEU A 12 -0.42 1.62 1.41
N ILE A 13 0.67 2.30 1.06
CA ILE A 13 1.14 2.42 -0.32
C ILE A 13 2.35 1.51 -0.51
N ILE A 14 2.22 0.51 -1.36
CA ILE A 14 3.28 -0.45 -1.71
C ILE A 14 3.88 0.00 -3.04
N CYS A 15 5.05 0.63 -3.01
CA CYS A 15 5.71 1.17 -4.20
C CYS A 15 7.20 0.78 -4.27
N GLY A 16 7.76 0.74 -5.48
CA GLY A 16 9.20 0.59 -5.69
C GLY A 16 9.80 -0.71 -5.16
N THR A 17 9.01 -1.78 -5.07
CA THR A 17 9.44 -3.07 -4.51
C THR A 17 8.95 -4.23 -5.34
N THR A 18 9.77 -5.29 -5.43
CA THR A 18 9.36 -6.58 -6.01
C THR A 18 8.88 -7.55 -4.93
N LEU A 19 8.83 -7.12 -3.67
CA LEU A 19 8.55 -7.95 -2.49
C LEU A 19 9.40 -9.23 -2.42
N LYS A 20 10.65 -9.24 -2.91
CA LYS A 20 11.51 -10.45 -2.84
C LYS A 20 12.10 -10.69 -1.45
N ILE A 21 12.20 -9.63 -0.64
CA ILE A 21 12.80 -9.69 0.70
C ILE A 21 11.76 -10.19 1.71
N PRO A 22 12.02 -11.30 2.43
CA PRO A 22 11.04 -11.90 3.35
C PRO A 22 10.53 -10.96 4.45
N GLY A 23 11.41 -10.12 5.01
CA GLY A 23 11.00 -9.14 6.02
C GLY A 23 9.98 -8.13 5.48
N VAL A 24 10.17 -7.66 4.25
CA VAL A 24 9.24 -6.72 3.59
C VAL A 24 7.90 -7.41 3.29
N LYS A 25 7.94 -8.66 2.81
CA LYS A 25 6.72 -9.47 2.62
C LYS A 25 5.90 -9.57 3.90
N ARG A 26 6.56 -9.88 5.02
CA ARG A 26 5.92 -10.00 6.33
C ARG A 26 5.25 -8.70 6.75
N ILE A 27 5.99 -7.59 6.68
CA ILE A 27 5.47 -6.26 7.05
C ILE A 27 4.24 -5.92 6.20
N VAL A 28 4.34 -6.04 4.87
CA VAL A 28 3.21 -5.77 3.97
C VAL A 28 1.99 -6.62 4.32
N LYS A 29 2.17 -7.91 4.63
CA LYS A 29 1.07 -8.80 5.02
C LYS A 29 0.39 -8.35 6.31
N GLU A 30 1.18 -8.01 7.33
CA GLU A 30 0.70 -7.60 8.64
C GLU A 30 -0.07 -6.27 8.54
N PHE A 31 0.45 -5.28 7.81
CA PHE A 31 -0.24 -4.02 7.57
C PHE A 31 -1.51 -4.19 6.74
N SER A 32 -1.46 -4.95 5.65
CA SER A 32 -2.62 -5.15 4.77
C SER A 32 -3.78 -5.78 5.54
N LYS A 33 -3.50 -6.80 6.35
CA LYS A 33 -4.49 -7.40 7.26
C LYS A 33 -5.01 -6.42 8.29
N SER A 34 -4.13 -5.64 8.91
CA SER A 34 -4.54 -4.70 9.95
C SER A 34 -5.44 -3.60 9.41
N ILE A 35 -5.16 -3.08 8.22
CA ILE A 35 -5.97 -2.07 7.55
C ILE A 35 -7.31 -2.67 7.11
N GLU A 36 -7.30 -3.85 6.48
CA GLU A 36 -8.51 -4.53 6.04
C GLU A 36 -9.48 -4.79 7.20
N CYS A 37 -8.97 -5.23 8.36
CA CYS A 37 -9.79 -5.48 9.55
C CYS A 37 -10.51 -4.23 10.10
N LYS A 38 -10.15 -3.03 9.65
CA LYS A 38 -10.79 -1.76 10.04
C LYS A 38 -11.84 -1.29 9.04
N LYS A 39 -11.96 -1.95 7.88
CA LYS A 39 -12.99 -1.60 6.90
C LYS A 39 -14.36 -2.06 7.38
N ASP A 40 -15.38 -1.26 7.07
CA ASP A 40 -16.76 -1.65 7.28
C ASP A 40 -17.25 -2.64 6.20
N GLU A 41 -18.49 -3.10 6.33
CA GLU A 41 -19.13 -4.03 5.39
C GLU A 41 -19.27 -3.48 3.95
N ASN A 42 -19.16 -2.16 3.78
CA ASN A 42 -19.22 -1.49 2.49
C ASN A 42 -17.81 -1.22 1.92
N GLY A 43 -16.76 -1.67 2.62
CA GLY A 43 -15.36 -1.43 2.25
C GLY A 43 -14.87 -0.03 2.57
N ASN A 44 -15.60 0.77 3.35
CA ASN A 44 -15.14 2.09 3.76
C ASN A 44 -14.15 1.98 4.90
N GLY A 45 -13.13 2.83 4.89
CA GLY A 45 -12.11 2.89 5.92
C GLY A 45 -10.75 3.14 5.31
N GLY A 46 -9.77 2.34 5.74
CA GLY A 46 -8.43 2.42 5.18
C GLY A 46 -8.30 1.80 3.79
N ALA A 47 -7.15 1.98 3.14
CA ALA A 47 -6.89 1.46 1.81
C ALA A 47 -5.49 0.86 1.66
N ILE A 48 -5.36 -0.14 0.78
CA ILE A 48 -4.11 -0.75 0.38
C ILE A 48 -3.92 -0.52 -1.12
N ILE A 49 -2.87 0.22 -1.47
CA ILE A 49 -2.59 0.64 -2.85
C ILE A 49 -1.28 0.01 -3.31
N TRP A 50 -1.31 -0.66 -4.46
CA TRP A 50 -0.10 -1.06 -5.18
C TRP A 50 0.26 0.01 -6.20
N MET A 51 1.52 0.41 -6.23
CA MET A 51 2.04 1.36 -7.21
C MET A 51 3.30 0.83 -7.88
N GLY A 52 3.28 0.75 -9.21
CA GLY A 52 4.46 0.34 -9.96
C GLY A 52 4.27 0.43 -11.48
N ASN A 53 5.34 0.19 -12.22
CA ASN A 53 5.31 0.25 -13.70
C ASN A 53 4.51 -0.90 -14.34
N GLU A 54 4.25 -1.97 -13.58
CA GLU A 54 3.56 -3.16 -14.04
C GLU A 54 2.50 -3.57 -13.01
N LEU A 55 1.50 -4.31 -13.49
CA LEU A 55 0.51 -4.94 -12.60
C LEU A 55 1.24 -5.90 -11.62
N PRO A 56 0.80 -5.98 -10.36
CA PRO A 56 1.33 -6.99 -9.45
C PRO A 56 1.05 -8.38 -10.04
N ASN A 57 2.07 -9.23 -10.06
CA ASN A 57 1.89 -10.62 -10.50
C ASN A 57 1.00 -11.39 -9.52
N GLN A 58 0.52 -12.56 -9.95
CA GLN A 58 -0.40 -13.38 -9.13
C GLN A 58 0.18 -13.70 -7.74
N CYS A 59 1.48 -14.00 -7.64
CA CYS A 59 2.10 -14.26 -6.34
C CYS A 59 2.05 -13.05 -5.39
N ILE A 60 2.14 -11.82 -5.91
CA ILE A 60 2.00 -10.60 -5.12
C ILE A 60 0.54 -10.41 -4.72
N VAL A 61 -0.40 -10.59 -5.65
CA VAL A 61 -1.84 -10.49 -5.37
C VAL A 61 -2.24 -11.47 -4.28
N ASP A 62 -1.85 -12.73 -4.40
CA ASP A 62 -2.12 -13.78 -3.41
C ASP A 62 -1.44 -13.52 -2.07
N HIS A 63 -0.25 -12.91 -2.09
CA HIS A 63 0.45 -12.58 -0.85
C HIS A 63 -0.22 -11.40 -0.14
N VAL A 64 -0.57 -10.32 -0.84
CA VAL A 64 -1.14 -9.11 -0.23
C VAL A 64 -2.63 -9.28 0.10
N GLU A 65 -3.37 -10.04 -0.71
CA GLU A 65 -4.81 -10.34 -0.65
C GLU A 65 -5.76 -9.14 -0.82
N PHE A 66 -5.44 -7.99 -0.21
CA PHE A 66 -6.39 -6.88 -0.01
C PHE A 66 -6.06 -5.63 -0.84
N ILE A 67 -5.47 -5.78 -2.04
CA ILE A 67 -5.15 -4.63 -2.88
C ILE A 67 -6.44 -4.00 -3.40
N ASP A 68 -6.74 -2.79 -2.94
CA ASP A 68 -7.93 -2.03 -3.34
C ASP A 68 -7.73 -1.31 -4.68
N LEU A 69 -6.51 -0.82 -4.91
CA LEU A 69 -6.17 -0.01 -6.08
C LEU A 69 -4.78 -0.35 -6.61
N VAL A 70 -4.67 -0.43 -7.93
CA VAL A 70 -3.41 -0.54 -8.64
C VAL A 70 -3.16 0.74 -9.44
N VAL A 71 -2.10 1.45 -9.09
CA VAL A 71 -1.64 2.66 -9.79
C VAL A 71 -0.45 2.30 -10.67
N LEU A 72 -0.65 2.37 -11.99
CA LEU A 72 0.41 2.10 -12.95
C LEU A 72 1.20 3.35 -13.27
N GLY A 73 2.51 3.28 -13.09
CA GLY A 73 3.42 4.35 -13.46
C GLY A 73 4.69 4.40 -12.65
N ASP A 74 5.55 5.32 -13.06
CA ASP A 74 6.85 5.53 -12.46
C ASP A 74 6.73 6.26 -11.11
N CYS A 75 7.41 5.73 -10.09
CA CYS A 75 7.35 6.27 -8.73
C CYS A 75 7.92 7.70 -8.65
N GLN A 76 8.97 8.01 -9.41
CA GLN A 76 9.57 9.34 -9.42
C GLN A 76 8.66 10.36 -10.11
N ASN A 77 7.99 9.97 -11.20
CA ASN A 77 7.02 10.83 -11.87
C ASN A 77 5.81 11.13 -10.99
N PHE A 78 5.31 10.15 -10.23
CA PHE A 78 4.24 10.38 -9.27
C PHE A 78 4.64 11.36 -8.18
N ALA A 79 5.84 11.19 -7.60
CA ALA A 79 6.36 12.13 -6.60
C ALA A 79 6.36 13.56 -7.15
N LYS A 80 6.91 13.76 -8.36
CA LYS A 80 6.90 15.07 -9.04
C LYS A 80 5.50 15.62 -9.29
N MET A 81 4.57 14.77 -9.74
CA MET A 81 3.17 15.16 -9.97
C MET A 81 2.50 15.67 -8.69
N THR A 82 2.88 15.13 -7.54
CA THR A 82 2.33 15.53 -6.24
C THR A 82 3.03 16.74 -5.62
N GLU A 83 4.20 17.17 -6.10
CA GLU A 83 4.93 18.34 -5.57
C GLU A 83 4.05 19.60 -5.41
N PRO A 84 3.21 20.00 -6.40
CA PRO A 84 2.39 21.20 -6.29
C PRO A 84 1.36 21.14 -5.14
N TRP A 85 1.02 19.95 -4.65
CA TRP A 85 0.07 19.77 -3.56
C TRP A 85 0.70 20.08 -2.20
N PHE A 86 2.03 20.00 -2.11
CA PHE A 86 2.78 20.32 -0.89
C PHE A 86 3.30 21.76 -0.88
N GLU A 87 3.48 22.37 -2.05
CA GLU A 87 3.95 23.75 -2.19
C GLU A 87 2.86 24.81 -1.93
N LYS A 88 1.58 24.45 -2.03
CA LYS A 88 0.47 25.30 -1.58
C LYS A 88 0.30 25.21 -0.07
N LYS A 89 1.25 25.80 0.66
CA LYS A 89 1.09 26.19 2.06
C LYS A 89 1.24 27.69 2.23
#